data_AF-A0A7K3XLG4-F1
#
_entry.id   AF-A0A7K3XLG4-F1
#
_cell.length_a   1.000
_cell.length_b   1.000
_cell.length_c   1.000
_cell.angle_alpha   90.00
_cell.angle_beta   90.00
_cell.angle_gamma   90.00
#
_symmetry.space_group_name_H-M   'P 1'
#
loop_
_entity.id
_entity.type
_entity.pdbx_description
1 polymer ?
#
loop_
_entity_poly.entity_id
_entity_poly.type
_entity_poly.pdbx_seq_one_letter_code
_entity_poly.pdbx_strand_id
1 'polypeptide(L)'
;MFQKDYILRMVEMIGDLIAALLGLIKKGDLEQAEKILERGYFELLRSDASFFQLIPKEQLTEKLLGDHHYTNGHLEVLSELFFAEARLSEAQNKLSNSLIYYEKSLVLLDFLEQEDKTWSAKRDERKSLLKERIAILSEREADKP
;
A
#
# COMPACT_ATOMS: atom_id res chain seq x y z
N MET A 1 25.06 9.80 -0.31
CA MET A 1 25.24 8.53 0.42
C MET A 1 24.06 8.28 1.35
N PHE A 2 23.84 9.14 2.37
CA PHE A 2 22.78 9.00 3.38
C PHE A 2 21.34 8.74 2.85
N GLN A 3 20.91 9.43 1.79
CA GLN A 3 19.53 9.26 1.30
C GLN A 3 19.31 7.89 0.63
N LYS A 4 20.28 7.39 -0.17
CA LYS A 4 20.15 6.07 -0.80
C LYS A 4 20.11 4.94 0.23
N ASP A 5 20.97 5.03 1.24
CA ASP A 5 21.03 4.03 2.32
C ASP A 5 19.76 4.05 3.18
N TYR A 6 19.17 5.23 3.39
CA TYR A 6 17.89 5.39 4.06
C TYR A 6 16.75 4.72 3.29
N ILE A 7 16.63 5.00 1.99
CA ILE A 7 15.56 4.43 1.15
C ILE A 7 15.67 2.91 1.07
N LEU A 8 16.88 2.37 0.89
CA LEU A 8 17.09 0.93 0.86
C LEU A 8 16.64 0.29 2.17
N ARG A 9 17.00 0.89 3.32
CA ARG A 9 16.57 0.41 4.63
C ARG A 9 15.05 0.42 4.80
N MET A 10 14.34 1.43 4.28
CA MET A 10 12.87 1.43 4.34
C MET A 10 12.28 0.26 3.55
N VAL A 11 12.81 -0.02 2.36
CA VAL A 11 12.37 -1.12 1.49
C VAL A 11 12.70 -2.48 2.11
N GLU A 12 13.76 -2.58 2.92
CA GLU A 12 14.04 -3.78 3.71
C GLU A 12 13.06 -3.92 4.87
N MET A 13 12.86 -2.85 5.65
CA MET A 13 12.01 -2.85 6.86
C MET A 13 10.53 -3.09 6.55
N ILE A 14 10.04 -2.68 5.37
CA ILE A 14 8.63 -2.85 5.03
C ILE A 14 8.23 -4.33 4.98
N GLY A 15 9.13 -5.24 4.58
CA GLY A 15 8.83 -6.68 4.53
C GLY A 15 8.41 -7.23 5.90
N ASP A 16 9.20 -6.93 6.93
CA ASP A 16 8.94 -7.39 8.31
C ASP A 16 7.68 -6.73 8.90
N LEU A 17 7.49 -5.43 8.63
CA LEU A 17 6.31 -4.70 9.08
C LEU A 17 5.03 -5.29 8.48
N ILE A 18 5.03 -5.57 7.17
CA ILE A 18 3.88 -6.17 6.48
C ILE A 18 3.61 -7.59 7.00
N ALA A 19 4.65 -8.39 7.22
CA ALA A 19 4.49 -9.73 7.79
C ALA A 19 3.86 -9.70 9.19
N ALA A 20 4.31 -8.79 10.06
CA ALA A 20 3.73 -8.57 11.38
C ALA A 20 2.25 -8.14 11.30
N LEU A 21 1.94 -7.17 10.45
CA LEU A 21 0.57 -6.68 10.24
C LEU A 21 -0.38 -7.79 9.79
N LEU A 22 -0.01 -8.52 8.75
CA LEU A 22 -0.84 -9.61 8.22
C LEU A 22 -1.02 -10.73 9.26
N GLY A 23 0.02 -10.98 10.08
CA GLY A 23 -0.06 -11.91 11.20
C GLY A 23 -1.09 -11.51 12.26
N LEU A 24 -1.18 -10.22 12.60
CA LEU A 24 -2.17 -9.69 13.55
C LEU A 24 -3.59 -9.73 12.95
N ILE A 25 -3.74 -9.31 11.69
CA ILE A 25 -5.02 -9.36 10.97
C ILE A 25 -5.56 -10.79 10.94
N LYS A 26 -4.70 -11.78 10.65
CA LYS A 26 -5.08 -13.20 10.64
C LYS A 26 -5.54 -13.70 12.01
N LYS A 27 -5.01 -13.14 13.10
CA LYS A 27 -5.41 -13.47 14.48
C LYS A 27 -6.65 -12.70 14.95
N GLY A 28 -7.15 -11.75 14.16
CA GLY A 28 -8.26 -10.87 14.54
C GLY A 28 -7.84 -9.72 15.47
N ASP A 29 -6.55 -9.50 15.69
CA ASP A 29 -6.04 -8.39 16.51
C ASP A 29 -5.93 -7.11 15.66
N LEU A 30 -7.10 -6.58 15.29
CA LEU A 30 -7.20 -5.48 14.33
C LEU A 30 -6.74 -4.15 14.93
N GLU A 31 -6.90 -3.96 16.24
CA GLU A 31 -6.47 -2.73 16.93
C GLU A 31 -4.94 -2.61 16.94
N GLN A 32 -4.22 -3.70 17.20
CA GLN A 32 -2.76 -3.66 17.13
C GLN A 32 -2.27 -3.56 15.69
N ALA A 33 -2.98 -4.19 14.74
CA ALA A 33 -2.67 -4.01 13.32
C ALA A 33 -2.80 -2.54 12.89
N GLU A 34 -3.85 -1.85 13.31
CA GLU A 34 -4.05 -0.42 13.04
C GLU A 34 -2.92 0.44 13.60
N LYS A 35 -2.53 0.22 14.87
CA LYS A 35 -1.41 0.95 15.51
C LYS A 35 -0.08 0.75 14.80
N ILE A 36 0.22 -0.48 14.35
CA ILE A 36 1.47 -0.74 13.61
C ILE A 36 1.42 -0.09 12.23
N LEU A 37 0.26 -0.09 11.57
CA LEU A 37 0.08 0.51 10.26
C LEU A 37 0.29 2.03 10.33
N GLU A 38 -0.35 2.72 11.28
CA GLU A 38 -0.18 4.16 11.50
C GLU A 38 1.28 4.52 11.77
N ARG A 39 1.97 3.74 12.61
CA ARG A 39 3.41 3.92 12.84
C ARG A 39 4.22 3.71 11.57
N GLY A 40 3.88 2.72 10.75
CA GLY A 40 4.55 2.46 9.48
C GLY A 40 4.50 3.66 8.53
N TYR A 41 3.34 4.29 8.40
CA TYR A 41 3.18 5.54 7.64
C TYR A 41 4.10 6.64 8.16
N PHE A 42 4.07 6.89 9.47
CA PHE A 42 4.87 7.97 10.06
C PHE A 42 6.38 7.69 10.02
N GLU A 43 6.81 6.49 10.38
CA GLU A 43 8.23 6.14 10.49
C GLU A 43 8.92 6.06 9.12
N LEU A 44 8.24 5.49 8.13
CA LEU A 44 8.82 5.27 6.80
C LEU A 44 8.59 6.45 5.86
N LEU A 45 7.41 7.07 5.88
CA LEU A 45 7.04 8.12 4.93
C LEU A 45 6.98 9.53 5.54
N ARG A 46 7.15 9.66 6.87
CA ARG A 46 7.11 10.94 7.60
C ARG A 46 5.79 11.71 7.44
N SER A 47 4.72 10.98 7.12
CA SER A 47 3.37 11.51 6.90
C SER A 47 2.34 10.55 7.47
N ASP A 48 1.20 11.07 7.89
CA ASP A 48 0.08 10.26 8.39
C ASP A 48 -0.68 9.57 7.25
N ALA A 49 -1.34 8.45 7.54
CA ALA A 49 -2.16 7.71 6.57
C ALA A 49 -3.23 8.61 5.92
N SER A 50 -3.81 9.53 6.70
CA SER A 50 -4.84 10.48 6.24
C SER A 50 -4.37 11.38 5.11
N PHE A 51 -3.08 11.73 5.07
CA PHE A 51 -2.52 12.52 3.97
C PHE A 51 -2.66 11.76 2.64
N PHE A 52 -2.30 10.47 2.63
CA PHE A 52 -2.36 9.63 1.43
C PHE A 52 -3.79 9.22 1.06
N GLN A 53 -4.67 9.11 2.05
CA GLN A 53 -6.08 8.81 1.85
C GLN A 53 -6.76 9.86 0.97
N LEU A 54 -6.46 11.15 1.21
CA LEU A 54 -7.08 12.28 0.52
C LEU A 54 -6.64 12.43 -0.95
N ILE A 55 -5.56 11.77 -1.36
CA ILE A 55 -5.06 11.83 -2.73
C ILE A 55 -5.89 10.87 -3.61
N PRO A 56 -6.56 11.34 -4.67
CA PRO A 56 -7.23 10.47 -5.64
C PRO A 56 -6.22 9.52 -6.31
N LYS A 57 -6.63 8.28 -6.60
CA LYS A 57 -5.72 7.28 -7.19
C LYS A 57 -5.13 7.74 -8.53
N GLU A 58 -5.89 8.51 -9.30
CA GLU A 58 -5.50 9.03 -10.62
C GLU A 58 -4.41 10.11 -10.54
N GLN A 59 -4.27 10.78 -9.39
CA GLN A 59 -3.30 11.86 -9.16
C GLN A 59 -2.13 11.43 -8.26
N LEU A 60 -2.11 10.16 -7.86
CA LEU A 60 -1.26 9.66 -6.80
C LEU A 60 0.23 9.79 -7.14
N THR A 61 0.63 9.38 -8.33
CA THR A 61 2.04 9.42 -8.77
C THR A 61 2.51 10.84 -9.03
N GLU A 62 1.70 11.65 -9.71
CA GLU A 62 2.00 13.06 -10.00
C GLU A 62 2.23 13.86 -8.72
N LYS A 63 1.30 13.79 -7.75
CA LYS A 63 1.41 14.53 -6.49
C LYS A 63 2.58 14.07 -5.63
N LEU A 64 2.79 12.77 -5.51
CA LEU A 64 3.86 12.26 -4.64
C LEU A 64 5.25 12.57 -5.20
N LEU A 65 5.45 12.44 -6.52
CA LEU A 65 6.73 12.72 -7.15
C LEU A 65 6.98 14.22 -7.33
N GLY A 66 5.96 14.98 -7.76
CA GLY A 66 6.06 16.40 -8.06
C GLY A 66 6.06 17.29 -6.82
N ASP A 67 5.01 17.18 -5.99
CA ASP A 67 4.80 18.11 -4.88
C ASP A 67 5.62 17.72 -3.64
N HIS A 68 5.83 16.42 -3.43
CA HIS A 68 6.39 15.88 -2.18
C HIS A 68 7.79 15.29 -2.30
N HIS A 69 8.41 15.32 -3.49
CA HIS A 69 9.76 14.79 -3.75
C HIS A 69 9.95 13.32 -3.33
N TYR A 70 8.89 12.51 -3.41
CA TYR A 70 9.01 11.09 -3.16
C TYR A 70 9.84 10.44 -4.27
N THR A 71 10.45 9.32 -3.94
CA THR A 71 11.26 8.52 -4.87
C THR A 71 10.55 7.19 -5.14
N ASN A 72 11.00 6.45 -6.15
CA ASN A 72 10.47 5.11 -6.44
C ASN A 72 10.48 4.19 -5.20
N GLY A 73 11.50 4.27 -4.34
CA GLY A 73 11.53 3.50 -3.09
C GLY A 73 10.47 3.93 -2.07
N HIS A 74 10.11 5.22 -2.01
CA HIS A 74 8.97 5.66 -1.19
C HIS A 74 7.65 5.14 -1.75
N LEU A 75 7.48 5.16 -3.08
CA LEU A 75 6.29 4.63 -3.73
C LEU A 75 6.17 3.10 -3.53
N GLU A 76 7.28 2.38 -3.53
CA GLU A 76 7.32 0.95 -3.25
C GLU A 76 6.84 0.66 -1.83
N VAL A 77 7.37 1.39 -0.85
CA VAL A 77 6.91 1.30 0.56
C VAL A 77 5.43 1.66 0.68
N LEU A 78 4.98 2.74 0.04
CA LEU A 78 3.60 3.17 0.09
C LEU A 78 2.65 2.14 -0.55
N SER A 79 3.07 1.48 -1.63
CA SER A 79 2.26 0.42 -2.27
C SER A 79 2.00 -0.76 -1.32
N GLU A 80 3.01 -1.13 -0.52
CA GLU A 80 2.91 -2.19 0.47
C GLU A 80 2.03 -1.76 1.66
N LEU A 81 2.18 -0.51 2.14
CA LEU A 81 1.32 0.03 3.19
C LEU A 81 -0.15 0.08 2.77
N PHE A 82 -0.45 0.55 1.55
CA PHE A 82 -1.82 0.51 1.02
C PHE A 82 -2.38 -0.90 0.91
N PHE A 83 -1.55 -1.88 0.51
CA PHE A 83 -1.99 -3.27 0.53
C PHE A 83 -2.37 -3.72 1.95
N ALA A 84 -1.55 -3.43 2.96
CA ALA A 84 -1.87 -3.80 4.34
C ALA A 84 -3.11 -3.06 4.87
N GLU A 85 -3.28 -1.79 4.54
CA GLU A 85 -4.45 -1.00 4.90
C GLU A 85 -5.73 -1.54 4.27
N ALA A 86 -5.66 -1.99 3.01
CA ALA A 86 -6.75 -2.68 2.35
C ALA A 86 -7.10 -3.99 3.07
N ARG A 87 -6.09 -4.81 3.42
CA ARG A 87 -6.30 -6.07 4.19
C ARG A 87 -6.94 -5.82 5.55
N LEU A 88 -6.52 -4.77 6.25
CA LEU A 88 -7.10 -4.37 7.53
C LEU A 88 -8.55 -3.90 7.35
N SER A 89 -8.80 -3.03 6.37
CA SER A 89 -10.14 -2.52 6.05
C SER A 89 -11.09 -3.67 5.70
N GLU A 90 -10.61 -4.65 4.94
CA GLU A 90 -11.39 -5.84 4.61
C GLU A 90 -11.74 -6.67 5.84
N ALA A 91 -10.77 -6.89 6.74
CA ALA A 91 -11.00 -7.60 8.00
C ALA A 91 -11.97 -6.85 8.92
N GLN A 92 -12.02 -5.52 8.82
CA GLN A 92 -12.98 -4.65 9.49
C GLN A 92 -14.33 -4.54 8.74
N ASN A 93 -14.55 -5.32 7.67
CA ASN A 93 -15.74 -5.30 6.82
C ASN A 93 -16.01 -3.93 6.13
N LYS A 94 -14.99 -3.09 6.01
CA LYS A 94 -15.02 -1.80 5.30
C LYS A 94 -14.63 -2.00 3.84
N LEU A 95 -15.47 -2.70 3.08
CA LEU A 95 -15.12 -3.18 1.73
C LEU A 95 -14.80 -2.06 0.73
N SER A 96 -15.54 -0.95 0.77
CA SER A 96 -15.30 0.19 -0.13
C SER A 96 -13.92 0.83 0.13
N ASN A 97 -13.52 0.97 1.40
CA ASN A 97 -12.18 1.44 1.76
C ASN A 97 -11.11 0.43 1.31
N SER A 98 -11.35 -0.86 1.51
CA SER A 98 -10.44 -1.90 1.04
C SER A 98 -10.22 -1.82 -0.47
N LEU A 99 -11.28 -1.60 -1.24
CA LEU A 99 -11.19 -1.49 -2.70
C LEU A 99 -10.31 -0.29 -3.09
N ILE A 100 -10.58 0.89 -2.53
CA ILE A 100 -9.79 2.11 -2.79
C ILE A 100 -8.30 1.87 -2.55
N TYR A 101 -7.94 1.25 -1.43
CA TYR A 101 -6.53 1.03 -1.08
C TYR A 101 -5.86 -0.03 -1.94
N TYR A 102 -6.57 -1.10 -2.32
CA TYR A 102 -6.02 -2.06 -3.29
C TYR A 102 -5.77 -1.41 -4.66
N GLU A 103 -6.69 -0.58 -5.13
CA GLU A 103 -6.51 0.14 -6.39
C GLU A 103 -5.32 1.10 -6.34
N LYS A 104 -5.18 1.87 -5.25
CA LYS A 104 -4.00 2.74 -5.04
C LYS A 104 -2.70 1.94 -5.01
N SER A 105 -2.67 0.80 -4.33
CA SER A 105 -1.52 -0.10 -4.31
C SER A 105 -1.14 -0.56 -5.72
N LEU A 106 -2.14 -0.98 -6.51
CA LEU A 106 -1.94 -1.42 -7.89
C LEU A 106 -1.40 -0.31 -8.79
N VAL A 107 -1.96 0.90 -8.70
CA VAL A 107 -1.49 2.07 -9.46
C VAL A 107 -0.01 2.36 -9.22
N LEU A 108 0.45 2.30 -7.96
CA LEU A 108 1.86 2.53 -7.64
C LEU A 108 2.76 1.42 -8.20
N LEU A 109 2.35 0.16 -8.13
CA LEU A 109 3.13 -0.95 -8.66
C LEU A 109 3.23 -0.92 -10.19
N ASP A 110 2.13 -0.60 -10.88
CA ASP A 110 2.13 -0.44 -12.34
C ASP A 110 3.03 0.72 -12.78
N PHE A 111 3.01 1.84 -12.04
CA PHE A 111 3.92 2.96 -12.28
C PHE A 111 5.40 2.56 -12.10
N LEU A 112 5.73 1.89 -10.98
CA LEU A 112 7.10 1.47 -10.69
C LEU A 112 7.65 0.50 -11.72
N GLU A 113 6.83 -0.41 -12.25
CA GLU A 113 7.24 -1.33 -13.31
C GLU A 113 7.56 -0.60 -14.63
N GLN A 114 6.76 0.42 -14.97
CA GLN A 114 6.99 1.24 -16.16
C GLN A 114 8.28 2.07 -16.05
N GLU A 115 8.54 2.66 -14.88
CA GLU A 115 9.72 3.50 -14.62
C GLU A 115 11.01 2.68 -14.51
N ASP A 116 11.03 1.62 -13.71
CA ASP A 116 12.25 0.88 -13.43
C ASP A 116 12.74 0.08 -14.65
N LYS A 117 11.86 -0.19 -15.63
CA LYS A 117 12.13 -1.02 -16.83
C LYS A 117 12.70 -2.40 -16.53
N THR A 118 12.60 -2.84 -15.27
CA THR A 118 13.06 -4.12 -14.78
C THR A 118 11.89 -4.88 -14.18
N TRP A 119 11.72 -6.11 -14.64
CA TRP A 119 10.68 -6.99 -14.10
C TRP A 119 11.05 -7.48 -12.69
N SER A 120 10.05 -7.55 -11.80
CA SER A 120 10.19 -8.06 -10.44
C SER A 120 9.12 -9.11 -10.15
N ALA A 121 9.54 -10.35 -9.92
CA ALA A 121 8.64 -11.46 -9.59
C ALA A 121 7.72 -11.14 -8.40
N LYS A 122 8.29 -10.50 -7.36
CA LYS A 122 7.55 -10.10 -6.16
C LYS A 122 6.45 -9.10 -6.48
N ARG A 123 6.74 -8.10 -7.32
CA ARG A 123 5.75 -7.10 -7.73
C ARG A 123 4.67 -7.73 -8.61
N ASP A 124 5.05 -8.66 -9.48
CA ASP A 124 4.10 -9.36 -10.35
C ASP A 124 3.11 -10.25 -9.58
N GLU A 125 3.61 -11.01 -8.61
CA GLU A 125 2.78 -11.77 -7.67
C GLU A 125 1.83 -10.84 -6.91
N ARG A 126 2.34 -9.71 -6.41
CA ARG A 126 1.51 -8.74 -5.68
C ARG A 126 0.42 -8.12 -6.56
N LYS A 127 0.75 -7.72 -7.78
CA LYS A 127 -0.22 -7.19 -8.75
C LYS A 127 -1.30 -8.22 -9.08
N SER A 128 -0.93 -9.48 -9.26
CA SER A 128 -1.87 -10.56 -9.55
C SER A 128 -2.86 -10.74 -8.40
N LEU A 129 -2.37 -10.78 -7.16
CA LEU A 129 -3.21 -10.82 -5.96
C LEU A 129 -4.14 -9.60 -5.89
N LEU A 130 -3.61 -8.39 -6.07
CA LEU A 130 -4.42 -7.16 -6.04
C LEU A 130 -5.56 -7.18 -7.06
N LYS A 131 -5.27 -7.57 -8.31
CA LYS A 131 -6.27 -7.65 -9.38
C LYS A 131 -7.38 -8.66 -9.04
N GLU A 132 -7.02 -9.82 -8.51
CA GLU A 132 -8.00 -10.81 -8.06
C GLU A 132 -8.90 -10.24 -6.94
N ARG A 133 -8.30 -9.60 -5.93
CA ARG A 133 -9.05 -9.03 -4.80
C ARG A 133 -9.96 -7.89 -5.22
N ILE A 134 -9.49 -7.01 -6.10
CA ILE A 134 -10.28 -5.91 -6.67
C ILE A 134 -11.49 -6.47 -7.42
N ALA A 135 -11.31 -7.48 -8.27
CA ALA A 135 -12.43 -8.10 -9.00
C ALA A 135 -13.50 -8.66 -8.04
N ILE A 136 -13.09 -9.44 -7.04
CA ILE A 136 -13.99 -10.02 -6.04
C ILE A 136 -14.75 -8.94 -5.26
N LEU A 137 -14.08 -7.87 -4.84
CA LEU A 137 -14.70 -6.80 -4.06
C LEU A 137 -15.64 -5.93 -4.90
N SER A 138 -15.28 -5.64 -6.15
CA SER A 138 -16.12 -4.88 -7.08
C SER A 138 -17.44 -5.60 -7.37
N GLU A 139 -17.42 -6.93 -7.55
CA GLU A 139 -18.64 -7.73 -7.70
C GLU A 139 -19.54 -7.64 -6.45
N ARG A 140 -18.95 -7.75 -5.26
CA ARG A 140 -19.68 -7.63 -3.98
C ARG A 140 -20.26 -6.25 -3.73
N GLU A 141 -19.64 -5.19 -4.25
CA GLU A 141 -20.18 -3.84 -4.17
C GLU A 141 -21.33 -3.61 -5.15
N ALA A 142 -21.26 -4.21 -6.35
CA ALA A 142 -22.31 -4.14 -7.36
C ALA A 142 -23.60 -4.88 -6.96
N ASP A 143 -23.49 -5.91 -6.12
CA ASP A 143 -24.62 -6.68 -5.58
C ASP A 143 -25.31 -6.03 -4.35
N LYS A 144 -24.89 -4.84 -3.91
CA LYS A 144 -25.61 -4.09 -2.87
C LYS A 144 -26.90 -3.50 -3.44
N PRO A 145 -28.08 -3.78 -2.86
CA PRO A 145 -29.38 -3.28 -3.35
C PRO A 145 -29.57 -1.77 -3.20
#